data_AF-A0A914FQZ9-F1
#
_entry.id   AF-A0A914FQZ9-F1
#
_cell.length_a   1.000
_cell.length_b   1.000
_cell.length_c   1.000
_cell.angle_alpha   90.00
_cell.angle_beta   90.00
_cell.angle_gamma   90.00
#
_symmetry.space_group_name_H-M   'P 1'
#
loop_
_entity.id
_entity.type
_entity.pdbx_description
1 polymer ?
#
loop_
_entity_poly.entity_id
_entity_poly.type
_entity_poly.pdbx_seq_one_letter_code
_entity_poly.pdbx_strand_id
1 'polypeptide(L)'
;MSCDKYMDIQFTEGYKNFTQIIGNFMKEQKIYAISNYENKSPILLYLFLSTMFSALASMTLFPSLRYSTMYIRASLEASKPMQLLLHITFLLPVFILTLFMNPVRRHFVDGRYDFITQSRYEAARIFLIVIWALLRLFTAKIHFQSFLDSPNRKLQQLQKETGYIKSNDLQKLIIQYAQYFCAAALQYFLPVFLTLVVSLILKNLGDIDFFGTFNPSSTTSEIPKEMPAEIIDSNSLASLRVLLNFSAQKAFWSYCLVNLLIINVALTAFGTVYSYNFVAEN
;
A
#
# COMPACT_ATOMS: atom_id res chain seq x y z
N MET A 1 -15.17 16.26 4.14
CA MET A 1 -13.75 16.67 4.20
C MET A 1 -13.03 15.85 3.14
N SER A 2 -12.67 16.45 2.00
CA SER A 2 -12.15 15.67 0.85
C SER A 2 -10.68 15.30 1.07
N CYS A 3 -10.35 14.01 0.94
CA CYS A 3 -8.98 13.47 1.05
C CYS A 3 -8.01 14.18 0.09
N ASP A 4 -8.52 14.63 -1.05
CA ASP A 4 -7.77 15.34 -2.10
C ASP A 4 -7.17 16.67 -1.66
N LYS A 5 -7.62 17.24 -0.54
CA LYS A 5 -7.00 18.46 0.01
C LYS A 5 -5.59 18.18 0.54
N TYR A 6 -5.37 17.01 1.14
CA TYR A 6 -4.12 16.66 1.80
C TYR A 6 -3.28 15.68 0.97
N MET A 7 -3.94 14.74 0.30
CA MET A 7 -3.30 13.68 -0.48
C MET A 7 -3.48 13.89 -1.97
N ASP A 8 -2.44 13.54 -2.74
CA ASP A 8 -2.45 13.57 -4.20
C ASP A 8 -3.06 12.28 -4.78
N ILE A 9 -4.37 12.12 -4.60
CA ILE A 9 -5.11 10.91 -5.02
C ILE A 9 -6.09 11.21 -6.15
N GLN A 10 -6.54 12.47 -6.28
CA GLN A 10 -7.53 12.92 -7.27
C GLN A 10 -8.83 12.07 -7.23
N PHE A 11 -9.21 11.61 -6.04
CA PHE A 11 -10.31 10.65 -5.87
C PHE A 11 -11.66 11.24 -6.22
N THR A 12 -11.93 12.48 -5.80
CA THR A 12 -13.19 13.17 -6.09
C THR A 12 -13.33 13.42 -7.59
N GLU A 13 -12.23 13.73 -8.27
CA GLU A 13 -12.23 13.98 -9.71
C GLU A 13 -12.47 12.69 -10.50
N GLY A 14 -11.75 11.61 -10.15
CA GLY A 14 -11.98 10.29 -10.74
C GLY A 14 -13.41 9.77 -10.50
N TYR A 15 -13.98 10.04 -9.32
CA TYR A 15 -15.37 9.68 -9.01
C TYR A 15 -16.38 10.48 -9.84
N LYS A 16 -16.20 11.80 -9.99
CA LYS A 16 -17.06 12.63 -10.84
C LYS A 16 -17.03 12.16 -12.29
N ASN A 17 -15.84 11.91 -12.83
CA ASN A 17 -15.64 11.37 -14.18
C ASN A 17 -16.39 10.04 -14.35
N PHE A 18 -16.26 9.14 -13.39
CA PHE A 18 -16.98 7.86 -13.38
C PHE A 18 -18.51 8.05 -13.36
N THR A 19 -19.04 8.92 -12.50
CA THR A 19 -20.49 9.17 -12.43
C THR A 19 -21.04 9.83 -13.69
N GLN A 20 -20.24 10.69 -14.33
CA GLN A 20 -20.62 11.34 -15.59
C GLN A 20 -20.67 10.32 -16.74
N ILE A 21 -19.68 9.43 -16.83
CA ILE A 21 -19.65 8.36 -17.83
C ILE A 21 -20.85 7.42 -17.66
N ILE A 22 -21.14 7.00 -16.42
CA ILE A 22 -22.35 6.18 -16.14
C ILE A 22 -23.63 6.94 -16.50
N GLY A 23 -23.70 8.24 -16.17
CA GLY A 23 -24.84 9.08 -16.53
C GLY A 23 -25.09 9.09 -18.04
N ASN A 24 -24.03 9.26 -18.83
CA ASN A 24 -24.09 9.24 -20.29
C ASN A 24 -24.49 7.86 -20.83
N PHE A 25 -23.87 6.79 -20.33
CA PHE A 25 -24.22 5.41 -20.70
C PHE A 25 -25.71 5.09 -20.43
N MET A 26 -26.22 5.50 -19.27
CA MET A 26 -27.63 5.26 -18.90
C MET A 26 -28.61 6.07 -19.76
N LYS A 27 -28.23 7.30 -20.16
CA LYS A 27 -29.01 8.12 -21.11
C LYS A 27 -29.10 7.44 -22.47
N GLU A 28 -28.01 6.88 -22.97
CA GLU A 28 -27.97 6.17 -24.25
C GLU A 28 -28.77 4.86 -24.24
N GLN A 29 -28.79 4.16 -23.11
CA GLN A 29 -29.64 2.98 -22.89
C GLN A 29 -31.14 3.32 -22.71
N LYS A 30 -31.52 4.59 -22.86
CA LYS A 30 -32.91 5.11 -22.70
C LYS A 30 -33.49 4.89 -21.29
N ILE A 31 -32.65 4.72 -20.27
CA ILE A 31 -33.06 4.58 -18.86
C ILE A 31 -33.07 5.95 -18.19
N TYR A 32 -34.07 6.78 -18.53
CA TYR A 32 -34.17 8.17 -18.06
C TYR A 32 -34.50 8.29 -16.56
N ALA A 33 -35.23 7.32 -16.00
CA ALA A 33 -35.69 7.32 -14.61
C ALA A 33 -34.54 7.35 -13.58
N ILE A 34 -33.32 6.99 -13.99
CA ILE A 34 -32.15 6.89 -13.12
C ILE A 34 -31.01 7.83 -13.58
N SER A 35 -31.22 8.66 -14.61
CA SER A 35 -30.15 9.43 -15.28
C SER A 35 -29.47 10.53 -14.46
N ASN A 36 -30.03 10.93 -13.31
CA ASN A 36 -29.47 11.97 -12.42
C ASN A 36 -28.37 11.41 -11.49
N TYR A 37 -27.29 10.87 -12.05
CA TYR A 37 -26.10 10.42 -11.30
C TYR A 37 -25.01 11.49 -11.15
N GLU A 38 -25.03 12.53 -11.98
CA GLU A 38 -23.95 13.54 -12.11
C GLU A 38 -23.62 14.29 -10.79
N ASN A 39 -24.53 14.29 -9.81
CA ASN A 39 -24.37 15.01 -8.54
C ASN A 39 -24.49 14.13 -7.28
N LYS A 40 -24.41 12.79 -7.39
CA LYS A 40 -24.51 11.94 -6.19
C LYS A 40 -23.23 12.01 -5.36
N SER A 41 -23.38 12.14 -4.03
CA SER A 41 -22.25 12.20 -3.12
C SER A 41 -21.52 10.85 -3.01
N PRO A 42 -20.17 10.83 -2.91
CA PRO A 42 -19.37 9.61 -2.80
C PRO A 42 -19.42 8.94 -1.42
N ILE A 43 -20.35 9.31 -0.54
CA ILE A 43 -20.32 8.91 0.88
C ILE A 43 -20.44 7.40 1.07
N LEU A 44 -21.31 6.74 0.31
CA LEU A 44 -21.52 5.29 0.39
C LEU A 44 -20.25 4.53 -0.04
N LEU A 45 -19.56 5.03 -1.08
CA LEU A 45 -18.30 4.47 -1.55
C LEU A 45 -17.22 4.57 -0.47
N TYR A 46 -17.08 5.73 0.17
CA TYR A 46 -16.14 5.91 1.28
C TYR A 46 -16.46 4.98 2.46
N LEU A 47 -17.74 4.80 2.81
CA LEU A 47 -18.14 3.90 3.90
C LEU A 47 -17.77 2.44 3.60
N PHE A 48 -18.02 1.98 2.36
CA PHE A 48 -17.66 0.65 1.92
C PHE A 48 -16.14 0.44 1.92
N LEU A 49 -15.39 1.39 1.33
CA LEU A 49 -13.93 1.36 1.32
C LEU A 49 -13.34 1.39 2.73
N SER A 50 -13.87 2.21 3.63
CA SER A 50 -13.42 2.28 5.02
C SER A 50 -13.64 0.96 5.75
N THR A 51 -14.77 0.28 5.51
CA THR A 51 -15.03 -1.05 6.07
C THR A 51 -14.01 -2.08 5.56
N MET A 52 -13.73 -2.05 4.25
CA MET A 52 -12.72 -2.93 3.64
C MET A 52 -11.31 -2.67 4.19
N PHE A 53 -10.89 -1.40 4.31
CA PHE A 53 -9.57 -1.06 4.88
C PHE A 53 -9.46 -1.38 6.36
N SER A 54 -10.55 -1.27 7.12
CA SER A 54 -10.59 -1.72 8.52
C SER A 54 -10.40 -3.25 8.63
N ALA A 55 -11.07 -4.02 7.77
CA ALA A 55 -10.87 -5.47 7.71
C ALA A 55 -9.42 -5.84 7.29
N LEU A 56 -8.85 -5.13 6.30
CA LEU A 56 -7.45 -5.31 5.89
C LEU A 56 -6.47 -4.94 7.01
N ALA A 57 -6.72 -3.86 7.75
CA ALA A 57 -5.91 -3.46 8.90
C ALA A 57 -5.94 -4.53 10.00
N SER A 58 -7.13 -5.08 10.30
CA SER A 58 -7.29 -6.18 11.25
C SER A 58 -6.51 -7.43 10.83
N MET A 59 -6.61 -7.81 9.54
CA MET A 59 -5.90 -8.97 9.00
C MET A 59 -4.37 -8.79 8.99
N THR A 60 -3.89 -7.55 8.83
CA THR A 60 -2.46 -7.22 8.80
C THR A 60 -1.87 -6.79 10.14
N LEU A 61 -2.69 -6.70 11.20
CA LEU A 61 -2.28 -6.36 12.56
C LEU A 61 -1.19 -7.30 13.07
N PHE A 62 -1.47 -8.60 13.16
CA PHE A 62 -0.51 -9.59 13.66
C PHE A 62 0.77 -9.66 12.82
N PRO A 63 0.70 -9.69 11.47
CA PRO A 63 1.88 -9.53 10.61
C PRO A 63 2.76 -8.33 10.97
N SER A 64 2.15 -7.17 11.19
CA SER A 64 2.88 -5.91 11.44
C SER A 64 3.51 -5.88 12.84
N LEU A 65 2.80 -6.36 13.87
CA LEU A 65 3.35 -6.53 15.21
C LEU A 65 4.54 -7.48 15.20
N ARG A 66 4.40 -8.61 14.49
CA ARG A 66 5.47 -9.58 14.37
C ARG A 66 6.67 -9.03 13.64
N TYR A 67 6.47 -8.34 12.52
CA TYR A 67 7.58 -7.69 11.84
C TYR A 67 8.30 -6.70 12.76
N SER A 68 7.57 -5.92 13.55
CA SER A 68 8.14 -4.94 14.47
C SER A 68 9.00 -5.60 15.54
N THR A 69 8.55 -6.71 16.15
CA THR A 69 9.36 -7.48 17.11
C THR A 69 10.62 -8.05 16.47
N MET A 70 10.52 -8.63 15.26
CA MET A 70 11.69 -9.14 14.51
C MET A 70 12.67 -8.02 14.13
N TYR A 71 12.16 -6.83 13.82
CA TYR A 71 12.97 -5.67 13.47
C TYR A 71 13.75 -5.15 14.68
N ILE A 72 13.10 -4.93 15.83
CA ILE A 72 13.80 -4.46 17.03
C ILE A 72 14.89 -5.44 17.43
N ARG A 73 14.57 -6.74 17.51
CA ARG A 73 15.54 -7.76 17.90
C ARG A 73 16.70 -7.86 16.91
N ALA A 74 16.40 -7.89 15.60
CA ALA A 74 17.44 -7.88 14.58
C ALA A 74 18.33 -6.62 14.66
N SER A 75 17.76 -5.46 15.00
CA SER A 75 18.52 -4.21 15.11
C SER A 75 19.47 -4.17 16.31
N LEU A 76 19.14 -4.89 17.40
CA LEU A 76 19.98 -4.99 18.59
C LEU A 76 21.19 -5.92 18.40
N GLU A 77 21.02 -6.96 17.57
CA GLU A 77 22.04 -7.99 17.32
C GLU A 77 22.89 -7.73 16.07
N ALA A 78 22.46 -6.80 15.21
CA ALA A 78 23.12 -6.49 13.96
C ALA A 78 24.37 -5.61 14.13
N SER A 79 25.34 -5.76 13.22
CA SER A 79 26.45 -4.82 13.07
C SER A 79 25.95 -3.44 12.62
N LYS A 80 26.69 -2.37 12.94
CA LYS A 80 26.34 -0.98 12.57
C LYS A 80 25.88 -0.79 11.11
N PRO A 81 26.58 -1.30 10.07
CA PRO A 81 26.12 -1.12 8.69
C PRO A 81 24.81 -1.86 8.40
N MET A 82 24.62 -3.05 8.98
CA MET A 82 23.40 -3.81 8.81
C MET A 82 22.23 -3.17 9.55
N GLN A 83 22.49 -2.63 10.74
CA GLN A 83 21.52 -1.88 11.53
C GLN A 83 21.02 -0.64 10.74
N LEU A 84 21.92 0.10 10.08
CA LEU A 84 21.55 1.21 9.20
C LEU A 84 20.65 0.75 8.05
N LEU A 85 20.96 -0.38 7.40
CA LEU A 85 20.13 -0.95 6.33
C LEU A 85 18.73 -1.34 6.83
N LEU A 86 18.63 -1.90 8.04
CA LEU A 86 17.35 -2.22 8.68
C LEU A 86 16.53 -0.95 8.94
N HIS A 87 17.15 0.11 9.45
CA HIS A 87 16.49 1.40 9.68
C HIS A 87 15.99 2.02 8.38
N ILE A 88 16.79 2.01 7.31
CA ILE A 88 16.38 2.49 5.98
C ILE A 88 15.16 1.70 5.49
N THR A 89 15.23 0.37 5.54
CA THR A 89 14.14 -0.51 5.07
C THR A 89 12.85 -0.29 5.88
N PHE A 90 12.97 -0.03 7.18
CA PHE A 90 11.85 0.26 8.07
C PHE A 90 11.23 1.64 7.82
N LEU A 91 12.04 2.67 7.54
CA LEU A 91 11.58 4.05 7.37
C LEU A 91 11.06 4.35 5.94
N LEU A 92 11.46 3.54 4.96
CA LEU A 92 11.14 3.77 3.54
C LEU A 92 9.63 3.90 3.24
N PRO A 93 8.70 3.11 3.83
CA PRO A 93 7.26 3.32 3.66
C PRO A 93 6.77 4.68 4.13
N VAL A 94 7.37 5.22 5.20
CA VAL A 94 7.05 6.57 5.70
C VAL A 94 7.48 7.60 4.67
N PHE A 95 8.68 7.45 4.12
CA PHE A 95 9.18 8.33 3.05
C PHE A 95 8.33 8.24 1.77
N ILE A 96 7.87 7.05 1.39
CA ILE A 96 6.97 6.89 0.25
C ILE A 96 5.64 7.59 0.53
N LEU A 97 5.08 7.44 1.73
CA LEU A 97 3.82 8.07 2.12
C LEU A 97 3.90 9.60 2.09
N THR A 98 5.02 10.20 2.50
CA THR A 98 5.19 11.66 2.38
C THR A 98 5.21 12.12 0.94
N LEU A 99 5.70 11.30 0.00
CA LEU A 99 5.64 11.56 -1.43
C LEU A 99 4.19 11.59 -1.98
N PHE A 100 3.20 11.03 -1.29
CA PHE A 100 1.79 11.17 -1.67
C PHE A 100 1.10 12.42 -1.09
N MET A 101 1.80 13.21 -0.29
CA MET A 101 1.27 14.46 0.25
C MET A 101 1.30 15.57 -0.80
N ASN A 102 0.20 16.31 -0.93
CA ASN A 102 0.10 17.49 -1.80
C ASN A 102 1.21 18.54 -1.59
N PRO A 103 1.59 18.94 -0.35
CA PRO A 103 2.68 19.91 -0.18
C PRO A 103 4.01 19.42 -0.76
N VAL A 104 4.29 18.11 -0.69
CA VAL A 104 5.51 17.51 -1.22
C VAL A 104 5.47 17.49 -2.74
N ARG A 105 4.35 17.06 -3.34
CA ARG A 105 4.16 17.12 -4.80
C ARG A 105 4.33 18.54 -5.32
N ARG A 106 3.68 19.52 -4.70
CA ARG A 106 3.76 20.94 -5.10
C ARG A 106 5.18 21.48 -5.03
N HIS A 107 6.00 20.98 -4.10
CA HIS A 107 7.38 21.43 -4.00
C HIS A 107 8.28 20.86 -5.12
N PHE A 108 8.07 19.60 -5.50
CA PHE A 108 8.88 18.93 -6.53
C PHE A 108 8.42 19.17 -7.97
N VAL A 109 7.10 19.27 -8.17
CA VAL A 109 6.48 19.40 -9.51
C VAL A 109 6.04 20.83 -9.78
N ASP A 110 5.30 21.46 -8.85
CA ASP A 110 4.69 22.80 -9.04
C ASP A 110 5.57 23.93 -8.44
N GLY A 111 6.85 23.63 -8.17
CA GLY A 111 7.77 24.50 -7.44
C GLY A 111 8.37 25.58 -8.34
N ARG A 112 9.04 26.57 -7.75
CA ARG A 112 9.68 27.66 -8.53
C ARG A 112 10.75 27.18 -9.52
N TYR A 113 11.27 25.97 -9.33
CA TYR A 113 12.39 25.40 -10.09
C TYR A 113 12.05 24.09 -10.83
N ASP A 114 10.77 23.71 -10.98
CA ASP A 114 10.29 22.52 -11.73
C ASP A 114 11.31 21.37 -11.81
N PHE A 115 11.66 20.78 -10.66
CA PHE A 115 12.74 19.79 -10.60
C PHE A 115 12.41 18.50 -11.38
N ILE A 116 11.14 18.08 -11.38
CA ILE A 116 10.70 16.80 -11.94
C ILE A 116 9.32 16.97 -12.60
N THR A 117 9.16 16.47 -13.83
CA THR A 117 7.86 16.37 -14.53
C THR A 117 6.87 15.45 -13.77
N GLN A 118 5.57 15.78 -13.80
CA GLN A 118 4.51 14.99 -13.15
C GLN A 118 4.60 13.47 -13.43
N SER A 119 4.81 13.08 -14.69
CA SER A 119 4.93 11.66 -15.07
C SER A 119 6.12 10.95 -14.42
N ARG A 120 7.27 11.63 -14.30
CA ARG A 120 8.47 11.09 -13.64
C ARG A 120 8.28 10.97 -12.14
N TYR A 121 7.52 11.88 -11.55
CA TYR A 121 7.20 11.84 -10.12
C TYR A 121 6.29 10.65 -9.76
N GLU A 122 5.29 10.38 -10.59
CA GLU A 122 4.42 9.20 -10.45
C GLU A 122 5.18 7.88 -10.62
N ALA A 123 6.06 7.81 -11.62
CA ALA A 123 6.94 6.65 -11.83
C ALA A 123 7.90 6.44 -10.64
N ALA A 124 8.48 7.51 -10.10
CA ALA A 124 9.39 7.44 -8.95
C ALA A 124 8.71 6.86 -7.69
N ARG A 125 7.44 7.21 -7.43
CA ARG A 125 6.66 6.63 -6.32
C ARG A 125 6.55 5.11 -6.44
N ILE A 126 6.19 4.62 -7.64
CA ILE A 126 6.06 3.17 -7.91
C ILE A 126 7.42 2.49 -7.79
N PHE A 127 8.47 3.09 -8.34
CA PHE A 127 9.83 2.56 -8.27
C PHE A 127 10.35 2.44 -6.83
N LEU A 128 10.08 3.44 -5.98
CA LEU A 128 10.42 3.40 -4.55
C LEU A 128 9.71 2.25 -3.81
N ILE A 129 8.44 1.96 -4.15
CA ILE A 129 7.71 0.82 -3.58
C ILE A 129 8.35 -0.51 -4.00
N VAL A 130 8.80 -0.63 -5.26
CA VAL A 130 9.53 -1.81 -5.74
C VAL A 130 10.86 -1.96 -5.02
N ILE A 131 11.64 -0.87 -4.88
CA ILE A 131 12.88 -0.87 -4.09
C ILE A 131 12.62 -1.32 -2.65
N TRP A 132 11.59 -0.77 -2.01
CA TRP A 132 11.21 -1.15 -0.66
C TRP A 132 10.90 -2.64 -0.53
N ALA A 133 10.15 -3.19 -1.48
CA ALA A 133 9.85 -4.61 -1.51
C ALA A 133 11.12 -5.46 -1.67
N LEU A 134 12.04 -5.06 -2.54
CA LEU A 134 13.34 -5.73 -2.71
C LEU A 134 14.19 -5.66 -1.44
N LEU A 135 14.29 -4.49 -0.80
CA LEU A 135 14.99 -4.33 0.49
C LEU A 135 14.40 -5.23 1.57
N ARG A 136 13.07 -5.39 1.60
CA ARG A 136 12.38 -6.34 2.46
C ARG A 136 12.76 -7.79 2.17
N LEU A 137 12.93 -8.19 0.91
CA LEU A 137 13.44 -9.51 0.56
C LEU A 137 14.91 -9.70 1.03
N PHE A 138 15.77 -8.70 0.85
CA PHE A 138 17.18 -8.77 1.25
C PHE A 138 17.34 -8.89 2.77
N THR A 139 16.56 -8.12 3.53
CA THR A 139 16.60 -8.13 5.01
C THR A 139 15.88 -9.33 5.62
N ALA A 140 15.07 -10.08 4.85
CA ALA A 140 14.26 -11.19 5.34
C ALA A 140 15.08 -12.23 6.11
N LYS A 141 16.26 -12.61 5.60
CA LYS A 141 17.13 -13.61 6.26
C LYS A 141 17.47 -13.24 7.69
N ILE A 142 17.78 -11.96 7.92
CA ILE A 142 18.24 -11.47 9.23
C ILE A 142 17.07 -11.37 10.22
N HIS A 143 15.90 -10.94 9.74
CA HIS A 143 14.68 -10.98 10.55
C HIS A 143 14.26 -12.41 10.90
N PHE A 144 14.37 -13.35 9.96
CA PHE A 144 14.06 -14.76 10.20
C PHE A 144 15.06 -15.41 11.14
N GLN A 145 16.34 -15.08 11.04
CA GLN A 145 17.35 -15.54 12.01
C GLN A 145 16.98 -15.07 13.42
N SER A 146 16.70 -13.78 13.59
CA SER A 146 16.29 -13.22 14.88
C SER A 146 15.01 -13.87 15.44
N PHE A 147 14.09 -14.27 14.55
CA PHE A 147 12.91 -15.05 14.93
C PHE A 147 13.26 -16.48 15.36
N LEU A 148 14.09 -17.20 14.61
CA LEU A 148 14.53 -18.56 14.95
C LEU A 148 15.39 -18.62 16.21
N ASP A 149 16.00 -17.52 16.61
CA ASP A 149 16.73 -17.39 17.88
C ASP A 149 15.79 -17.13 19.08
N SER A 150 14.49 -16.90 18.86
CA SER A 150 13.48 -16.74 19.92
C SER A 150 13.41 -17.92 20.91
N PRO A 151 13.36 -19.20 20.48
CA PRO A 151 13.41 -20.33 21.40
C PRO A 151 14.64 -20.30 22.30
N ASN A 152 15.85 -20.03 21.76
CA ASN A 152 17.08 -19.96 22.56
C ASN A 152 16.98 -18.90 23.67
N ARG A 153 16.44 -17.71 23.35
CA ARG A 153 16.21 -16.66 24.36
C ARG A 153 15.19 -17.09 25.41
N LYS A 154 14.10 -17.78 25.00
CA LYS A 154 13.10 -18.28 25.95
C LYS A 154 13.67 -19.37 26.86
N LEU A 155 14.55 -20.23 26.34
CA LEU A 155 15.27 -21.23 27.14
C LEU A 155 16.17 -20.57 28.18
N GLN A 156 16.91 -19.51 27.81
CA GLN A 156 17.75 -18.76 28.75
C GLN A 156 16.93 -18.07 29.85
N GLN A 157 15.73 -17.55 29.53
CA GLN A 157 14.81 -17.01 30.54
C GLN A 157 14.33 -18.10 31.50
N LEU A 158 13.89 -19.23 30.97
CA LEU A 158 13.42 -20.37 31.76
C LEU A 158 14.52 -20.95 32.67
N GLN A 159 15.78 -20.94 32.22
CA GLN A 159 16.92 -21.34 33.06
C GLN A 159 17.16 -20.41 34.27
N LYS A 160 16.71 -19.14 34.19
CA LYS A 160 16.81 -18.18 35.30
C LYS A 160 15.66 -18.33 36.31
N GLU A 161 14.53 -18.91 35.90
CA GLU A 161 13.41 -19.20 36.79
C GLU A 161 13.73 -20.44 37.63
N THR A 162 13.57 -20.36 38.96
CA THR A 162 13.89 -21.47 39.87
C THR A 162 12.84 -22.59 39.73
N GLY A 163 13.08 -23.54 38.83
CA GLY A 163 12.20 -24.69 38.62
C GLY A 163 12.89 -25.82 37.87
N TYR A 164 12.54 -27.07 38.19
CA TYR A 164 12.98 -28.23 37.43
C TYR A 164 12.19 -28.29 36.11
N ILE A 165 12.88 -28.10 34.99
CA ILE A 165 12.27 -28.16 33.66
C ILE A 165 12.70 -29.45 32.98
N LYS A 166 11.73 -30.22 32.49
CA LYS A 166 12.00 -31.47 31.76
C LYS A 166 12.55 -31.15 30.38
N SER A 167 13.55 -31.91 29.93
CA SER A 167 14.13 -31.79 28.58
C SER A 167 13.08 -31.95 27.47
N ASN A 168 12.03 -32.74 27.70
CA ASN A 168 10.93 -32.92 26.74
C ASN A 168 10.14 -31.63 26.51
N ASP A 169 9.98 -30.78 27.53
CA ASP A 169 9.24 -29.53 27.41
C ASP A 169 10.06 -28.48 26.64
N LEU A 170 11.39 -28.49 26.80
CA LEU A 170 12.31 -27.68 25.99
C LEU A 170 12.26 -28.08 24.50
N GLN A 171 12.26 -29.39 24.20
CA GLN A 171 12.16 -29.89 22.83
C GLN A 171 10.82 -29.52 22.17
N LYS A 172 9.70 -29.67 22.90
CA LYS A 172 8.37 -29.26 22.41
C LYS A 172 8.33 -27.78 22.04
N LEU A 173 8.94 -26.93 22.86
CA LEU A 173 9.04 -25.50 22.60
C LEU A 173 9.77 -25.24 21.28
N ILE A 174 10.97 -25.82 21.07
CA ILE A 174 11.73 -25.61 19.83
C ILE A 174 10.94 -26.06 18.59
N ILE A 175 10.30 -27.24 18.65
CA ILE A 175 9.49 -27.78 17.55
C ILE A 175 8.31 -26.86 17.24
N GLN A 176 7.63 -26.32 18.25
CA GLN A 176 6.52 -25.40 18.08
C GLN A 176 6.92 -24.14 17.30
N TYR A 177 8.07 -23.53 17.64
CA TYR A 177 8.58 -22.35 16.93
C TYR A 177 8.96 -22.70 15.48
N ALA A 178 9.58 -23.85 15.24
CA ALA A 178 9.95 -24.31 13.91
C ALA A 178 8.73 -24.59 13.02
N GLN A 179 7.68 -25.24 13.55
CA GLN A 179 6.43 -25.47 12.82
C GLN A 179 5.71 -24.16 12.48
N TYR A 180 5.74 -23.18 13.39
CA TYR A 180 5.12 -21.88 13.17
C TYR A 180 5.93 -20.94 12.27
N PHE A 181 7.15 -21.32 11.88
CA PHE A 181 8.03 -20.53 11.03
C PHE A 181 7.42 -20.24 9.65
N CYS A 182 6.77 -21.22 9.02
CA CYS A 182 6.17 -21.02 7.69
C CYS A 182 5.08 -19.94 7.72
N ALA A 183 4.23 -19.97 8.74
CA ALA A 183 3.22 -18.94 8.96
C ALA A 183 3.87 -17.57 9.23
N ALA A 184 4.97 -17.55 10.01
CA ALA A 184 5.75 -16.34 10.27
C ALA A 184 6.32 -15.71 9.00
N ALA A 185 6.87 -16.55 8.12
CA ALA A 185 7.44 -16.12 6.85
C ALA A 185 6.37 -15.53 5.93
N LEU A 186 5.21 -16.17 5.84
CA LEU A 186 4.09 -15.65 5.05
C LEU A 186 3.61 -14.28 5.59
N GLN A 187 3.46 -14.17 6.91
CA GLN A 187 3.08 -12.92 7.56
C GLN A 187 4.11 -11.80 7.32
N TYR A 188 5.41 -12.13 7.26
CA TYR A 188 6.45 -11.15 6.98
C TYR A 188 6.31 -10.52 5.58
N PHE A 189 5.97 -11.32 4.57
CA PHE A 189 5.85 -10.85 3.19
C PHE A 189 4.48 -10.26 2.86
N LEU A 190 3.41 -10.65 3.56
CA LEU A 190 2.04 -10.31 3.19
C LEU A 190 1.77 -8.80 3.03
N PRO A 191 2.13 -7.90 3.96
CA PRO A 191 1.85 -6.46 3.81
C PRO A 191 2.64 -5.82 2.66
N VAL A 192 3.85 -6.32 2.41
CA VAL A 192 4.74 -5.85 1.34
C VAL A 192 4.19 -6.29 -0.02
N PHE A 193 3.83 -7.56 -0.13
CA PHE A 193 3.26 -8.14 -1.34
C PHE A 193 1.95 -7.46 -1.74
N LEU A 194 1.05 -7.24 -0.77
CA LEU A 194 -0.22 -6.55 -1.01
C LEU A 194 0.00 -5.13 -1.56
N THR A 195 0.92 -4.37 -0.96
CA THR A 195 1.25 -3.00 -1.41
C THR A 195 1.90 -3.01 -2.79
N LEU A 196 2.79 -3.97 -3.06
CA LEU A 196 3.45 -4.13 -4.36
C LEU A 196 2.45 -4.49 -5.47
N VAL A 197 1.53 -5.43 -5.22
CA VAL A 197 0.51 -5.80 -6.20
C VAL A 197 -0.39 -4.61 -6.54
N VAL A 198 -0.87 -3.87 -5.54
CA VAL A 198 -1.69 -2.67 -5.79
C VAL A 198 -0.91 -1.59 -6.56
N SER A 199 0.39 -1.42 -6.27
CA SER A 199 1.27 -0.51 -7.01
C SER A 199 1.43 -0.91 -8.48
N LEU A 200 1.60 -2.20 -8.77
CA LEU A 200 1.70 -2.70 -10.14
C LEU A 200 0.36 -2.62 -10.89
N ILE A 201 -0.77 -2.82 -10.19
CA ILE A 201 -2.10 -2.60 -10.75
C ILE A 201 -2.28 -1.12 -11.09
N LEU A 202 -1.93 -0.20 -10.18
CA LEU A 202 -1.97 1.25 -10.44
C LEU A 202 -1.12 1.62 -11.67
N LYS A 203 0.08 1.04 -11.79
CA LYS A 203 0.96 1.27 -12.94
C LYS A 203 0.32 0.82 -14.26
N ASN A 204 -0.31 -0.36 -14.28
CA ASN A 204 -0.84 -0.94 -15.51
C ASN A 204 -2.19 -0.36 -15.91
N LEU A 205 -3.06 -0.05 -14.94
CA LEU A 205 -4.41 0.46 -15.19
C LEU A 205 -4.48 1.99 -15.22
N GLY A 206 -3.56 2.67 -14.52
CA GLY A 206 -3.47 4.13 -14.47
C GLY A 206 -2.61 4.76 -15.58
N ASP A 207 -2.16 3.96 -16.55
CA ASP A 207 -1.32 4.37 -17.70
C ASP A 207 -0.05 5.13 -17.28
N ILE A 208 0.65 4.62 -16.27
CA ILE A 208 1.91 5.22 -15.77
C ILE A 208 3.10 4.51 -16.40
N ASP A 209 3.89 5.25 -17.16
CA ASP A 209 5.12 4.76 -17.77
C ASP A 209 6.29 4.74 -16.78
N PHE A 210 7.04 3.64 -16.74
CA PHE A 210 8.19 3.47 -15.83
C PHE A 210 9.30 4.51 -16.05
N PHE A 211 9.51 4.94 -17.30
CA PHE A 211 10.58 5.87 -17.66
C PHE A 211 10.13 7.33 -17.72
N GLY A 212 8.84 7.61 -17.45
CA GLY A 212 8.29 8.96 -17.50
C GLY A 212 8.44 9.63 -18.87
N THR A 213 8.57 8.85 -19.94
CA THR A 213 8.43 9.33 -21.31
C THR A 213 6.97 9.73 -21.49
N PHE A 214 6.73 11.03 -21.60
CA PHE A 214 5.42 11.56 -21.98
C PHE A 214 5.01 10.89 -23.29
N ASN A 215 3.99 10.03 -23.24
CA ASN A 215 3.39 9.47 -24.43
C ASN A 215 2.24 10.42 -24.83
N PRO A 216 2.41 11.29 -25.84
CA PRO A 216 1.38 12.26 -26.24
C PRO A 216 0.06 11.60 -26.68
N SER A 217 0.05 10.29 -26.89
CA SER A 217 -1.15 9.52 -27.23
C SER A 217 -2.17 9.38 -26.09
N SER A 218 -1.78 9.59 -24.82
CA SER A 218 -2.72 9.48 -23.69
C SER A 218 -3.44 10.80 -23.34
N THR A 219 -3.08 11.91 -24.00
CA THR A 219 -3.82 13.19 -23.90
C THR A 219 -4.97 13.29 -24.91
N THR A 220 -5.18 12.29 -25.77
CA THR A 220 -6.36 12.22 -26.64
C THR A 220 -7.51 11.48 -25.94
N SER A 221 -7.85 11.95 -24.75
CA SER A 221 -9.22 11.83 -24.23
C SER A 221 -9.65 13.16 -23.63
N GLU A 222 -9.23 14.27 -24.26
CA GLU A 222 -10.14 15.40 -24.32
C GLU A 222 -11.42 14.88 -24.95
N ILE A 223 -12.52 14.97 -24.20
CA ILE A 223 -13.87 14.90 -24.76
C ILE A 223 -13.82 15.79 -26.01
N PRO A 224 -14.07 15.26 -27.22
CA PRO A 224 -14.06 16.11 -28.40
C PRO A 224 -15.10 17.21 -28.18
N LYS A 225 -14.62 18.44 -28.07
CA LYS A 225 -15.47 19.61 -28.36
C LYS A 225 -15.85 19.45 -29.82
N GLU A 226 -17.08 18.99 -30.01
CA GLU A 226 -17.72 18.64 -31.29
C GLU A 226 -17.21 17.32 -31.91
N MET A 227 -17.72 16.17 -31.42
CA MET A 227 -17.73 14.94 -32.21
C MET A 227 -19.06 14.86 -32.97
N PRO A 228 -19.06 14.71 -34.31
CA PRO A 228 -20.28 14.56 -35.09
C PRO A 228 -21.04 13.30 -34.67
N ALA A 229 -22.36 13.45 -34.56
CA ALA A 229 -23.31 12.50 -33.99
C ALA A 229 -23.58 11.26 -34.86
N GLU A 230 -22.55 10.62 -35.41
CA GLU A 230 -22.72 9.40 -36.19
C GLU A 230 -21.97 8.21 -35.60
N ILE A 231 -22.79 7.32 -35.03
CA ILE A 231 -22.54 5.91 -34.71
C ILE A 231 -21.43 5.67 -33.69
N ILE A 232 -21.69 6.07 -32.44
CA ILE A 232 -21.10 5.34 -31.32
C ILE A 232 -21.93 4.07 -31.16
N ASP A 233 -21.34 2.92 -31.52
CA ASP A 233 -21.95 1.63 -31.30
C ASP A 233 -22.33 1.51 -29.82
N SER A 234 -23.62 1.31 -29.52
CA SER A 234 -24.11 1.14 -28.13
C SER A 234 -23.38 0.00 -27.40
N ASN A 235 -22.80 -0.93 -28.15
CA ASN A 235 -21.95 -2.02 -27.66
C ASN A 235 -20.55 -1.57 -27.21
N SER A 236 -19.97 -0.50 -27.78
CA SER A 236 -18.64 -0.02 -27.36
C SER A 236 -18.68 0.74 -26.02
N LEU A 237 -19.79 1.43 -25.74
CA LEU A 237 -20.01 2.16 -24.49
C LEU A 237 -20.37 1.23 -23.32
N ALA A 238 -20.91 0.04 -23.60
CA ALA A 238 -21.13 -1.01 -22.60
C ALA A 238 -19.84 -1.69 -22.14
N SER A 239 -18.71 -1.43 -22.79
CA SER A 239 -17.45 -2.06 -22.40
C SER A 239 -16.97 -1.51 -21.04
N LEU A 240 -16.67 -2.42 -20.11
CA LEU A 240 -16.19 -2.09 -18.76
C LEU A 240 -14.93 -1.21 -18.79
N ARG A 241 -14.18 -1.26 -19.88
CA ARG A 241 -12.97 -0.44 -20.12
C ARG A 241 -13.30 1.04 -20.38
N VAL A 242 -14.44 1.33 -21.00
CA VAL A 242 -14.92 2.71 -21.20
C VAL A 242 -15.51 3.26 -19.90
N LEU A 243 -16.27 2.43 -19.17
CA LEU A 243 -16.82 2.79 -17.86
C LEU A 243 -15.71 3.04 -16.82
N LEU A 244 -14.73 2.14 -16.75
CA LEU A 244 -13.55 2.27 -15.89
C LEU A 244 -12.40 2.87 -16.69
N ASN A 245 -12.52 4.17 -17.01
CA ASN A 245 -11.46 4.90 -17.68
C ASN A 245 -10.18 4.98 -16.83
N PHE A 246 -9.06 5.35 -17.46
CA PHE A 246 -7.76 5.45 -16.78
C PHE A 246 -7.82 6.43 -15.58
N SER A 247 -8.60 7.51 -15.69
CA SER A 247 -8.73 8.52 -14.63
C SER A 247 -9.39 7.94 -13.37
N ALA A 248 -10.51 7.23 -13.51
CA ALA A 248 -11.21 6.57 -12.41
C ALA A 248 -10.37 5.44 -11.80
N GLN A 249 -9.72 4.62 -12.65
CA GLN A 249 -8.85 3.54 -12.19
C GLN A 249 -7.62 4.08 -11.44
N LYS A 250 -6.95 5.10 -11.97
CA LYS A 250 -5.81 5.76 -11.32
C LYS A 250 -6.19 6.32 -9.95
N ALA A 251 -7.31 7.05 -9.88
CA ALA A 251 -7.83 7.61 -8.64
C ALA A 251 -8.14 6.54 -7.59
N PHE A 252 -8.83 5.47 -8.00
CA PHE A 252 -9.21 4.36 -7.12
C PHE A 252 -7.99 3.60 -6.58
N TRP A 253 -7.07 3.19 -7.47
CA TRP A 253 -5.90 2.43 -7.06
C TRP A 253 -4.89 3.27 -6.28
N SER A 254 -4.76 4.57 -6.57
CA SER A 254 -3.97 5.51 -5.77
C SER A 254 -4.54 5.62 -4.35
N TYR A 255 -5.86 5.70 -4.21
CA TYR A 255 -6.53 5.70 -2.90
C TYR A 255 -6.24 4.42 -2.13
N CYS A 256 -6.37 3.26 -2.78
CA CYS A 256 -6.08 1.99 -2.16
C CYS A 256 -4.62 1.87 -1.71
N LEU A 257 -3.70 2.27 -2.56
CA LEU A 257 -2.25 2.24 -2.28
C LEU A 257 -1.91 3.11 -1.07
N VAL A 258 -2.40 4.34 -1.03
CA VAL A 258 -2.16 5.26 0.09
C VAL A 258 -2.70 4.69 1.40
N ASN A 259 -3.92 4.16 1.41
CA ASN A 259 -4.49 3.57 2.62
C ASN A 259 -3.70 2.35 3.09
N LEU A 260 -3.22 1.51 2.18
CA LEU A 260 -2.33 0.39 2.52
C LEU A 260 -1.00 0.86 3.12
N LEU A 261 -0.39 1.92 2.58
CA LEU A 261 0.81 2.52 3.15
C LEU A 261 0.55 3.10 4.55
N ILE A 262 -0.56 3.79 4.74
CA ILE A 262 -0.97 4.32 6.06
C ILE A 262 -1.14 3.19 7.06
N ILE A 263 -1.85 2.12 6.69
CA ILE A 263 -2.03 0.93 7.55
C ILE A 263 -0.66 0.34 7.91
N ASN A 264 0.21 0.15 6.92
CA ASN A 264 1.54 -0.42 7.13
C ASN A 264 2.36 0.45 8.10
N VAL A 265 2.44 1.76 7.87
CA VAL A 265 3.18 2.69 8.73
C VAL A 265 2.58 2.75 10.14
N ALA A 266 1.26 2.87 10.27
CA ALA A 266 0.60 2.98 11.56
C ALA A 266 0.77 1.71 12.40
N LEU A 267 0.55 0.53 11.81
CA LEU A 267 0.64 -0.74 12.52
C LEU A 267 2.08 -1.12 12.86
N THR A 268 3.05 -0.79 12.00
CA THR A 268 4.47 -1.01 12.32
C THR A 268 4.98 -0.02 13.37
N ALA A 269 4.57 1.25 13.33
CA ALA A 269 4.85 2.20 14.40
C ALA A 269 4.29 1.72 15.75
N PHE A 270 3.00 1.36 15.78
CA PHE A 270 2.35 0.79 16.97
C PHE A 270 3.08 -0.48 17.44
N GLY A 271 3.42 -1.38 16.52
CA GLY A 271 4.16 -2.59 16.82
C GLY A 271 5.55 -2.34 17.39
N THR A 272 6.26 -1.31 16.93
CA THR A 272 7.58 -0.96 17.50
C THR A 272 7.46 -0.42 18.92
N VAL A 273 6.49 0.45 19.20
CA VAL A 273 6.23 0.96 20.56
C VAL A 273 5.86 -0.19 21.50
N TYR A 274 4.97 -1.08 21.06
CA TYR A 274 4.58 -2.26 21.82
C TYR A 274 5.79 -3.18 22.10
N SER A 275 6.57 -3.48 21.07
CA SER A 275 7.71 -4.38 21.17
C SER A 275 8.82 -3.81 22.05
N TYR A 276 9.04 -2.50 21.99
CA TYR A 276 10.02 -1.83 22.84
C TYR A 276 9.63 -1.93 24.33
N ASN A 277 8.38 -1.62 24.67
CA ASN A 277 7.93 -1.60 26.06
C ASN A 277 7.74 -2.99 26.68
N PHE A 278 7.29 -3.99 25.91
CA PHE A 278 6.88 -5.29 26.48
C PHE A 278 7.80 -6.45 26.10
N VAL A 279 8.59 -6.32 25.03
CA VAL A 279 9.37 -7.42 24.45
C VAL A 279 10.87 -7.20 24.56
N ALA A 280 11.35 -5.96 24.69
CA ALA A 280 12.78 -5.66 24.83
C ALA A 280 13.27 -5.71 26.30
N GLU A 281 12.39 -5.56 27.28
CA GLU A 281 12.73 -5.58 28.71
C GLU A 281 12.71 -6.99 29.34
N ASN A 282 12.31 -8.03 28.60
CA ASN A 282 12.28 -9.43 29.06
C ASN A 282 13.25 -10.31 28.28
#